data_AF-A0A2J0HQ14-F1
#
_entry.id   AF-A0A2J0HQ14-F1
#
_cell.length_a   1.000
_cell.length_b   1.000
_cell.length_c   1.000
_cell.angle_alpha   90.00
_cell.angle_beta   90.00
_cell.angle_gamma   90.00
#
_symmetry.space_group_name_H-M   'P 1'
#
loop_
_entity.id
_entity.type
_entity.pdbx_description
1 polymer ?
#
loop_
_entity_poly.entity_id
_entity_poly.type
_entity_poly.pdbx_seq_one_letter_code
_entity_poly.pdbx_strand_id
1 'polypeptide(L)'
;MKLSFRKIALIFLIGLFGFFNFLNFPVKAADDSDEIKEKIEKYEDKLEDVTKELQQSQGLLQKTTREVMTTRSLIEKTSSEITRKEAEVKNLNNRIELNRKILSEYVRQVYYNDEESLLVRLALGEDSLGGILGNLNQSLGIKDRILNLLEETKKSKEELEKVKTELTGKKEEHEELLVIKKNEQAEIQQDVRETQITLAEIQQKMSKLRSTLSAFLGKSFTIDDVVKEVTYASGKTGVRKEFLFAVLDKETDLGRFTGGCTYKNSKMGATNEKIFKGICDDLGYDYKKMKVSCPLSYGIGGAMGVAQFMPSTWINPKYAPRIAAITGNKPANPWSLKDGILGMALYLKDKGGDKKSGEHTAAAAYHCGSNLSRTVCQNYANSVISWSKGYDDYF
;
A
#
# COMPACT_ATOMS: atom_id res chain seq x y z
N MET A 1 -11.17 -34.69 -5.88
CA MET A 1 -10.49 -34.77 -4.57
C MET A 1 -9.05 -34.24 -4.72
N LYS A 2 -8.87 -32.93 -4.62
CA LYS A 2 -7.57 -32.27 -4.46
C LYS A 2 -7.79 -31.14 -3.46
N LEU A 3 -7.75 -31.50 -2.17
CA LEU A 3 -7.70 -30.49 -1.11
C LEU A 3 -6.40 -29.71 -1.31
N SER A 4 -6.55 -28.42 -1.60
CA SER A 4 -5.46 -27.48 -1.79
C SER A 4 -4.57 -27.45 -0.54
N PHE A 5 -3.29 -27.81 -0.75
CA PHE A 5 -2.21 -27.81 0.24
C PHE A 5 -2.05 -26.46 0.98
N ARG A 6 -2.67 -25.37 0.46
CA ARG A 6 -2.66 -24.03 1.09
C ARG A 6 -3.50 -23.92 2.36
N LYS A 7 -4.55 -24.74 2.54
CA LYS A 7 -5.39 -24.67 3.76
C LYS A 7 -4.77 -25.34 4.99
N ILE A 8 -3.81 -26.25 4.81
CA ILE A 8 -3.20 -27.00 5.92
C ILE A 8 -2.09 -26.20 6.60
N ALA A 9 -1.40 -25.33 5.86
CA ALA A 9 -0.34 -24.49 6.42
C ALA A 9 -0.86 -23.36 7.33
N LEU A 10 -2.07 -22.83 7.07
CA LEU A 10 -2.64 -21.72 7.86
C LEU A 10 -3.31 -22.17 9.17
N ILE A 11 -3.88 -23.38 9.20
CA ILE A 11 -4.62 -23.90 10.37
C ILE A 11 -3.66 -24.42 11.46
N PHE A 12 -2.46 -24.87 11.09
CA PHE A 12 -1.50 -25.42 12.06
C PHE A 12 -0.86 -24.38 13.00
N LEU A 13 -1.00 -23.08 12.73
CA LEU A 13 -0.46 -22.01 13.58
C LEU A 13 -1.46 -21.43 14.58
N ILE A 14 -2.75 -21.77 14.45
CA ILE A 14 -3.83 -21.32 15.35
C ILE A 14 -4.06 -22.31 16.52
N GLY A 15 -3.48 -23.51 16.44
CA GLY A 15 -3.67 -24.60 17.41
C GLY A 15 -2.72 -24.65 18.62
N LEU A 16 -2.01 -23.57 18.96
CA LEU A 16 -1.12 -23.51 20.14
C LEU A 16 -1.57 -22.44 21.15
N PHE A 17 -2.87 -22.15 21.18
CA PHE A 17 -3.54 -21.38 22.22
C PHE A 17 -4.13 -22.35 23.25
N GLY A 18 -3.31 -22.79 24.20
CA GLY A 18 -3.75 -23.67 25.27
C GLY A 18 -2.79 -23.62 26.46
N PHE A 19 -3.26 -23.05 27.55
CA PHE A 19 -2.71 -23.14 28.90
C PHE A 19 -1.35 -22.47 29.15
N PHE A 20 -1.35 -21.28 29.75
CA PHE A 20 -0.52 -21.06 30.93
C PHE A 20 -1.28 -20.23 31.96
N ASN A 21 -1.49 -20.87 33.11
CA ASN A 21 -2.20 -20.38 34.28
C ASN A 21 -1.50 -19.19 34.93
N PHE A 22 -2.32 -18.29 35.47
CA PHE A 22 -1.94 -17.34 36.52
C PHE A 22 -1.20 -18.04 37.66
N LEU A 23 0.05 -17.67 37.91
CA LEU A 23 0.73 -17.92 39.19
C LEU A 23 1.50 -16.67 39.61
N ASN A 24 1.13 -16.16 40.78
CA ASN A 24 1.87 -15.16 41.55
C ASN A 24 3.32 -15.61 41.77
N PHE A 25 4.31 -14.79 41.37
CA PHE A 25 5.70 -14.90 41.82
C PHE A 25 6.33 -13.51 42.02
N PRO A 26 7.34 -13.40 42.91
CA PRO A 26 7.70 -12.17 43.59
C PRO A 26 8.61 -11.24 42.78
N VAL A 27 8.50 -9.96 43.10
CA VAL A 27 9.24 -8.79 42.63
C VAL A 27 10.71 -9.07 42.26
N LYS A 28 11.02 -8.96 40.96
CA LYS A 28 12.36 -8.71 40.39
C LYS A 28 12.22 -7.79 39.16
N ALA A 29 12.15 -6.48 39.41
CA ALA A 29 11.83 -5.44 38.42
C ALA A 29 12.86 -5.19 37.28
N ALA A 30 13.89 -6.04 37.11
CA ALA A 30 14.84 -5.91 36.00
C ALA A 30 14.49 -6.82 34.81
N ASP A 31 13.82 -7.94 35.06
CA ASP A 31 13.49 -8.97 34.05
C ASP A 31 12.32 -8.53 33.16
N ASP A 32 11.30 -7.91 33.76
CA ASP A 32 10.04 -7.55 33.09
C ASP A 32 10.20 -6.49 31.99
N SER A 33 11.16 -5.56 32.11
CA SER A 33 11.35 -4.49 31.10
C SER A 33 12.01 -5.01 29.83
N ASP A 34 12.93 -5.96 29.97
CA ASP A 34 13.62 -6.56 28.84
C ASP A 34 12.71 -7.57 28.13
N GLU A 35 11.84 -8.27 28.88
CA GLU A 35 10.76 -9.09 28.30
C GLU A 35 9.75 -8.24 27.50
N ILE A 36 9.37 -7.05 27.97
CA ILE A 36 8.49 -6.14 27.23
C ILE A 36 9.18 -5.61 25.96
N LYS A 37 10.47 -5.30 26.00
CA LYS A 37 11.24 -4.89 24.81
C LYS A 37 11.33 -6.01 23.78
N GLU A 38 11.61 -7.24 24.21
CA GLU A 38 11.65 -8.41 23.32
C GLU A 38 10.28 -8.66 22.67
N LYS A 39 9.19 -8.44 23.42
CA LYS A 39 7.83 -8.49 22.84
C LYS A 39 7.61 -7.39 21.81
N ILE A 40 8.05 -6.16 22.08
CA ILE A 40 7.96 -5.04 21.13
C ILE A 40 8.73 -5.38 19.85
N GLU A 41 9.98 -5.83 19.94
CA GLU A 41 10.79 -6.23 18.78
C GLU A 41 10.11 -7.33 17.96
N LYS A 42 9.58 -8.38 18.62
CA LYS A 42 8.80 -9.43 17.95
C LYS A 42 7.55 -8.92 17.24
N TYR A 43 6.89 -7.89 17.79
CA TYR A 43 5.72 -7.28 17.16
C TYR A 43 6.11 -6.29 16.05
N GLU A 44 7.30 -5.70 16.08
CA GLU A 44 7.87 -4.89 15.00
C GLU A 44 8.23 -5.74 13.79
N ASP A 45 8.89 -6.89 13.99
CA ASP A 45 9.16 -7.86 12.92
C ASP A 45 7.86 -8.35 12.28
N LYS A 46 6.86 -8.70 13.11
CA LYS A 46 5.53 -9.10 12.63
C LYS A 46 4.83 -7.98 11.87
N LEU A 47 4.98 -6.73 12.30
CA LEU A 47 4.40 -5.58 11.61
C LEU A 47 5.03 -5.45 10.21
N GLU A 48 6.35 -5.60 10.10
CA GLU A 48 7.06 -5.57 8.82
C GLU A 48 6.58 -6.69 7.88
N ASP A 49 6.51 -7.92 8.39
CA ASP A 49 6.07 -9.09 7.61
C ASP A 49 4.62 -8.95 7.12
N VAL A 50 3.69 -8.59 8.01
CA VAL A 50 2.28 -8.38 7.66
C VAL A 50 2.11 -7.19 6.70
N THR A 51 2.96 -6.17 6.80
CA THR A 51 2.96 -5.04 5.85
C THR A 51 3.43 -5.47 4.46
N LYS A 52 4.48 -6.31 4.37
CA LYS A 52 4.95 -6.89 3.10
C LYS A 52 3.88 -7.78 2.47
N GLU A 53 3.23 -8.62 3.27
CA GLU A 53 2.12 -9.47 2.82
C GLU A 53 0.95 -8.63 2.28
N LEU A 54 0.56 -7.57 2.99
CA LEU A 54 -0.48 -6.64 2.55
C LEU A 54 -0.12 -5.99 1.20
N GLN A 55 1.11 -5.53 1.02
CA GLN A 55 1.57 -4.96 -0.25
C GLN A 55 1.53 -5.97 -1.40
N GLN A 56 1.93 -7.22 -1.14
CA GLN A 56 1.86 -8.30 -2.13
C GLN A 56 0.42 -8.61 -2.52
N SER A 57 -0.49 -8.76 -1.54
CA SER A 57 -1.92 -9.01 -1.77
C SER A 57 -2.59 -7.86 -2.51
N GLN A 58 -2.24 -6.60 -2.21
CA GLN A 58 -2.70 -5.43 -2.98
C GLN A 58 -2.19 -5.44 -4.43
N GLY A 59 -0.93 -5.83 -4.65
CA GLY A 59 -0.37 -5.99 -5.99
C GLY A 59 -1.10 -7.08 -6.80
N LEU A 60 -1.39 -8.22 -6.17
CA LEU A 60 -2.19 -9.30 -6.77
C LEU A 60 -3.61 -8.82 -7.09
N LEU A 61 -4.26 -8.12 -6.17
CA LEU A 61 -5.60 -7.56 -6.39
C LEU A 61 -5.64 -6.63 -7.61
N GLN A 62 -4.64 -5.74 -7.76
CA GLN A 62 -4.54 -4.86 -8.93
C GLN A 62 -4.31 -5.63 -10.23
N LYS A 63 -3.54 -6.72 -10.19
CA LYS A 63 -3.33 -7.60 -11.34
C LYS A 63 -4.64 -8.29 -11.73
N THR A 64 -5.31 -8.97 -10.79
CA THR A 64 -6.59 -9.66 -11.05
C THR A 64 -7.67 -8.70 -11.51
N THR A 65 -7.71 -7.47 -10.96
CA THR A 65 -8.64 -6.42 -11.41
C THR A 65 -8.42 -6.05 -12.89
N ARG A 66 -7.18 -5.92 -13.34
CA ARG A 66 -6.85 -5.67 -14.75
C ARG A 66 -7.24 -6.83 -15.65
N GLU A 67 -7.05 -8.06 -15.19
CA GLU A 67 -7.46 -9.25 -15.92
C GLU A 67 -8.99 -9.31 -16.08
N VAL A 68 -9.75 -9.02 -15.02
CA VAL A 68 -11.23 -8.90 -15.07
C VAL A 68 -11.68 -7.85 -16.09
N MET A 69 -11.06 -6.66 -16.08
CA MET A 69 -11.36 -5.61 -17.07
C MET A 69 -11.04 -6.04 -18.50
N THR A 70 -9.92 -6.73 -18.69
CA THR A 70 -9.51 -7.26 -20.00
C THR A 70 -10.52 -8.28 -20.51
N THR A 71 -10.91 -9.26 -19.68
CA THR A 71 -11.91 -10.26 -20.05
C THR A 71 -13.26 -9.63 -20.38
N ARG A 72 -13.71 -8.62 -19.62
CA ARG A 72 -14.94 -7.86 -19.95
C ARG A 72 -14.84 -7.19 -21.33
N SER A 73 -13.72 -6.53 -21.61
CA SER A 73 -13.51 -5.88 -22.91
C SER A 73 -13.50 -6.89 -24.07
N LEU A 74 -12.95 -8.09 -23.86
CA LEU A 74 -13.01 -9.16 -24.86
C LEU A 74 -14.45 -9.62 -25.11
N ILE A 75 -15.25 -9.81 -24.06
CA ILE A 75 -16.68 -10.16 -24.17
C ILE A 75 -17.43 -9.09 -24.97
N GLU A 76 -17.22 -7.81 -24.66
CA GLU A 76 -17.86 -6.69 -25.36
C GLU A 76 -17.48 -6.65 -26.85
N LYS A 77 -16.19 -6.82 -27.17
CA LYS A 77 -15.69 -6.89 -28.55
C LYS A 77 -16.31 -8.06 -29.30
N THR A 78 -16.30 -9.26 -28.73
CA THR A 78 -16.89 -10.45 -29.34
C THR A 78 -18.40 -10.29 -29.53
N SER A 79 -19.11 -9.70 -28.55
CA SER A 79 -20.56 -9.44 -28.67
C SER A 79 -20.88 -8.43 -29.77
N SER A 80 -20.08 -7.38 -29.92
CA SER A 80 -20.20 -6.41 -31.01
C SER A 80 -19.95 -7.05 -32.37
N GLU A 81 -18.93 -7.91 -32.46
CA GLU A 81 -18.62 -8.65 -33.69
C GLU A 81 -19.74 -9.62 -34.09
N ILE A 82 -20.30 -10.36 -33.13
CA ILE A 82 -21.48 -11.22 -33.35
C ILE A 82 -22.65 -10.39 -33.91
N THR A 83 -22.95 -9.25 -33.28
CA THR A 83 -24.05 -8.36 -33.72
C THR A 83 -23.84 -7.87 -35.16
N ARG A 84 -22.60 -7.49 -35.52
CA ARG A 84 -22.25 -7.10 -36.89
C ARG A 84 -22.47 -8.26 -37.88
N LYS A 85 -22.06 -9.47 -37.51
CA LYS A 85 -22.21 -10.67 -38.34
C LYS A 85 -23.67 -11.07 -38.51
N GLU A 86 -24.51 -10.91 -37.48
CA GLU A 86 -25.96 -11.10 -37.57
C GLU A 86 -26.62 -10.13 -38.56
N ALA A 87 -26.22 -8.86 -38.54
CA ALA A 87 -26.70 -7.87 -39.50
C ALA A 87 -26.27 -8.21 -40.94
N GLU A 88 -25.04 -8.71 -41.12
CA GLU A 88 -24.51 -9.16 -42.41
C GLU A 88 -25.28 -10.38 -42.94
N VAL A 89 -25.53 -11.39 -42.11
CA VAL A 89 -26.36 -12.56 -42.44
C VAL A 89 -27.78 -12.14 -42.81
N LYS A 90 -28.38 -11.20 -42.08
CA LYS A 90 -29.71 -10.66 -42.40
C LYS A 90 -29.72 -9.99 -43.78
N ASN A 91 -28.69 -9.22 -44.12
CA ASN A 91 -28.56 -8.60 -45.44
C ASN A 91 -28.44 -9.66 -46.55
N LEU A 92 -27.60 -10.69 -46.35
CA LEU A 92 -27.45 -11.79 -47.31
C LEU A 92 -28.76 -12.56 -47.51
N ASN A 93 -29.54 -12.79 -46.44
CA ASN A 93 -30.88 -13.39 -46.56
C ASN A 93 -31.81 -12.53 -47.44
N ASN A 94 -31.86 -11.22 -47.21
CA ASN A 94 -32.67 -10.32 -48.03
C ASN A 94 -32.23 -10.35 -49.52
N ARG A 95 -30.91 -10.45 -49.79
CA ARG A 95 -30.39 -10.60 -51.16
C ARG A 95 -30.80 -11.93 -51.79
N ILE A 96 -30.76 -13.02 -51.04
CA ILE A 96 -31.23 -14.35 -51.51
C ILE A 96 -32.71 -14.29 -51.86
N GLU A 97 -33.55 -13.67 -51.02
CA GLU A 97 -34.98 -13.52 -51.29
C GLU A 97 -35.25 -12.65 -52.52
N LEU A 98 -34.55 -11.54 -52.67
CA LEU A 98 -34.65 -10.68 -53.85
C LEU A 98 -34.26 -11.43 -55.13
N ASN A 99 -33.11 -12.12 -55.13
CA ASN A 99 -32.64 -12.88 -56.29
C ASN A 99 -33.60 -14.02 -56.65
N ARG A 100 -34.19 -14.70 -55.66
CA ARG A 100 -35.25 -15.69 -55.88
C ARG A 100 -36.49 -15.07 -56.54
N LYS A 101 -36.94 -13.91 -56.06
CA LYS A 101 -38.08 -13.19 -56.64
C LYS A 101 -37.80 -12.79 -58.09
N ILE A 102 -36.61 -12.27 -58.38
CA ILE A 102 -36.19 -11.92 -59.74
C ILE A 102 -36.22 -13.17 -60.65
N LEU A 103 -35.69 -14.32 -60.19
CA LEU A 103 -35.76 -15.57 -60.95
C LEU A 103 -37.20 -16.03 -61.17
N SER A 104 -38.08 -15.92 -60.17
CA SER A 104 -39.49 -16.29 -60.32
C SER A 104 -40.20 -15.42 -61.35
N GLU A 105 -39.99 -14.10 -61.34
CA GLU A 105 -40.56 -13.19 -62.33
C GLU A 105 -39.97 -13.42 -63.72
N TYR A 106 -38.66 -13.70 -63.80
CA TYR A 106 -38.02 -14.08 -65.06
C TYR A 106 -38.64 -15.34 -65.67
N VAL A 107 -38.85 -16.39 -64.87
CA VAL A 107 -39.52 -17.63 -65.32
C VAL A 107 -40.96 -17.37 -65.76
N ARG A 108 -41.71 -16.54 -65.02
CA ARG A 108 -43.07 -16.12 -65.41
C ARG A 108 -43.08 -15.39 -66.74
N GLN A 109 -42.16 -14.44 -66.95
CA GLN A 109 -42.08 -13.67 -68.18
C GLN A 109 -41.74 -14.56 -69.38
N VAL A 110 -40.82 -15.52 -69.21
CA VAL A 110 -40.52 -16.52 -70.24
C VAL A 110 -41.76 -17.35 -70.57
N TYR A 111 -42.56 -17.75 -69.56
CA TYR A 111 -43.80 -18.49 -69.77
C TYR A 111 -44.88 -17.70 -70.53
N TYR A 112 -45.02 -16.40 -70.28
CA TYR A 112 -46.04 -15.56 -70.91
C TYR A 112 -45.65 -15.00 -72.29
N ASN A 113 -44.35 -14.89 -72.57
CA ASN A 113 -43.84 -14.36 -73.84
C ASN A 113 -43.66 -15.44 -74.93
N ASP A 114 -43.89 -16.72 -74.61
CA ASP A 114 -43.87 -17.80 -75.60
C ASP A 114 -45.27 -17.90 -76.24
N GLU A 115 -45.35 -17.70 -77.56
CA GLU A 115 -46.62 -17.67 -78.32
C GLU A 115 -47.37 -19.01 -78.27
N GLU A 116 -46.65 -20.12 -78.08
CA GLU A 116 -47.19 -21.39 -77.65
C GLU A 116 -46.84 -21.62 -76.18
N SER A 117 -47.84 -21.95 -75.35
CA SER A 117 -47.61 -22.20 -73.94
C SER A 117 -46.52 -23.26 -73.77
N LEU A 118 -45.43 -22.91 -73.09
CA LEU A 118 -44.29 -23.78 -72.76
C LEU A 118 -44.72 -25.16 -72.23
N LEU A 119 -45.82 -25.20 -71.47
CA LEU A 119 -46.41 -26.42 -70.92
C LEU A 119 -47.05 -27.31 -72.01
N VAL A 120 -47.61 -26.71 -73.05
CA VAL A 120 -48.16 -27.40 -74.22
C VAL A 120 -47.04 -28.05 -75.02
N ARG A 121 -45.94 -27.33 -75.29
CA ARG A 121 -44.76 -27.88 -76.00
C ARG A 121 -44.09 -29.04 -75.25
N LEU A 122 -44.00 -28.94 -73.91
CA LEU A 122 -43.49 -30.01 -73.05
C LEU A 122 -44.43 -31.23 -72.96
N ALA A 123 -45.75 -31.01 -72.94
CA ALA A 123 -46.74 -32.07 -72.90
C ALA A 123 -46.89 -32.82 -74.24
N LEU A 124 -46.62 -32.13 -75.36
CA LEU A 124 -46.61 -32.72 -76.71
C LEU A 124 -45.30 -33.44 -77.03
N GLY A 125 -44.26 -33.29 -76.19
CA GLY A 125 -42.97 -33.99 -76.36
C GLY A 125 -42.15 -33.49 -77.54
N GLU A 126 -42.48 -32.32 -78.09
CA GLU A 126 -41.81 -31.75 -79.28
C GLU A 126 -40.41 -31.24 -78.97
N ASP A 127 -40.16 -30.78 -77.75
CA ASP A 127 -38.84 -30.38 -77.28
C ASP A 127 -38.54 -30.98 -75.90
N SER A 128 -37.28 -31.40 -75.70
CA SER A 128 -36.79 -31.71 -74.35
C SER A 128 -36.59 -30.42 -73.54
N LEU A 129 -36.72 -30.50 -72.22
CA LEU A 129 -36.44 -29.38 -71.30
C LEU A 129 -35.08 -28.69 -71.57
N GLY A 130 -34.09 -29.44 -72.07
CA GLY A 130 -32.79 -28.91 -72.47
C GLY A 130 -32.77 -28.15 -73.80
N GLY A 131 -33.62 -28.52 -74.77
CA GLY A 131 -33.72 -27.86 -76.09
C GLY A 131 -34.45 -26.52 -76.04
N ILE A 132 -35.51 -26.43 -75.24
CA ILE A 132 -36.27 -25.18 -75.00
C ILE A 132 -35.39 -24.13 -74.33
N LEU A 133 -34.55 -24.56 -73.38
CA LEU A 133 -33.59 -23.69 -72.70
C LEU A 133 -32.43 -23.26 -73.61
N GLY A 134 -32.19 -23.95 -74.73
CA GLY A 134 -31.10 -23.68 -75.68
C GLY A 134 -31.36 -22.53 -76.65
N ASN A 135 -32.61 -22.20 -76.96
CA ASN A 135 -32.96 -21.17 -77.97
C ASN A 135 -33.11 -19.74 -77.41
N LEU A 136 -32.94 -19.52 -76.10
CA LEU A 136 -32.99 -18.22 -75.41
C LEU A 136 -31.63 -17.49 -75.42
N ASN A 137 -31.04 -17.30 -76.61
CA ASN A 137 -29.62 -16.94 -76.77
C ASN A 137 -29.22 -15.49 -76.38
N GLN A 138 -30.15 -14.62 -75.95
CA GLN A 138 -29.83 -13.30 -75.39
C GLN A 138 -30.12 -13.19 -73.88
N SER A 139 -30.64 -14.26 -73.27
CA SER A 139 -31.17 -14.25 -71.90
C SER A 139 -30.49 -15.27 -70.96
N LEU A 140 -29.69 -16.21 -71.51
CA LEU A 140 -28.90 -17.19 -70.76
C LEU A 140 -27.90 -16.53 -69.79
N GLY A 141 -27.25 -15.44 -70.20
CA GLY A 141 -26.27 -14.75 -69.36
C GLY A 141 -26.86 -14.16 -68.07
N ILE A 142 -28.14 -13.77 -68.04
CA ILE A 142 -28.77 -13.18 -66.84
C ILE A 142 -29.14 -14.27 -65.83
N LYS A 143 -29.74 -15.37 -66.30
CA LYS A 143 -30.07 -16.53 -65.46
C LYS A 143 -28.82 -17.08 -64.78
N ASP A 144 -27.77 -17.36 -65.53
CA ASP A 144 -26.55 -17.97 -65.01
C ASP A 144 -25.85 -17.04 -64.02
N ARG A 145 -25.86 -15.71 -64.28
CA ARG A 145 -25.37 -14.71 -63.31
C ARG A 145 -26.16 -14.72 -62.01
N ILE A 146 -27.50 -14.79 -62.06
CA ILE A 146 -28.31 -14.80 -60.83
C ILE A 146 -28.13 -16.11 -60.05
N LEU A 147 -28.02 -17.25 -60.76
CA LEU A 147 -27.73 -18.53 -60.12
C LEU A 147 -26.37 -18.55 -59.44
N ASN A 148 -25.32 -18.05 -60.12
CA ASN A 148 -23.98 -17.91 -59.54
C ASN A 148 -23.99 -16.97 -58.33
N LEU A 149 -24.66 -15.80 -58.43
CA LEU A 149 -24.80 -14.87 -57.31
C LEU A 149 -25.54 -15.51 -56.12
N LEU A 150 -26.56 -16.33 -56.36
CA LEU A 150 -27.26 -17.06 -55.30
C LEU A 150 -26.36 -18.10 -54.64
N GLU A 151 -25.57 -18.83 -55.41
CA GLU A 151 -24.63 -19.82 -54.88
C GLU A 151 -23.54 -19.15 -54.03
N GLU A 152 -22.92 -18.09 -54.55
CA GLU A 152 -21.93 -17.28 -53.81
C GLU A 152 -22.54 -16.68 -52.53
N THR A 153 -23.74 -16.10 -52.60
CA THR A 153 -24.41 -15.49 -51.43
C THR A 153 -24.75 -16.55 -50.37
N LYS A 154 -25.17 -17.76 -50.79
CA LYS A 154 -25.40 -18.88 -49.87
C LYS A 154 -24.11 -19.32 -49.20
N LYS A 155 -23.04 -19.49 -49.98
CA LYS A 155 -21.73 -19.90 -49.46
C LYS A 155 -21.19 -18.88 -48.45
N SER A 156 -21.23 -17.59 -48.77
CA SER A 156 -20.83 -16.52 -47.83
C SER A 156 -21.68 -16.52 -46.57
N LYS A 157 -22.99 -16.76 -46.69
CA LYS A 157 -23.87 -16.88 -45.52
C LYS A 157 -23.44 -18.06 -44.63
N GLU A 158 -23.22 -19.23 -45.21
CA GLU A 158 -22.79 -20.43 -44.47
C GLU A 158 -21.45 -20.22 -43.75
N GLU A 159 -20.48 -19.56 -44.39
CA GLU A 159 -19.20 -19.19 -43.78
C GLU A 159 -19.39 -18.22 -42.60
N LEU A 160 -20.24 -17.20 -42.75
CA LEU A 160 -20.52 -16.25 -41.67
C LEU A 160 -21.24 -16.90 -40.48
N GLU A 161 -22.17 -17.82 -40.72
CA GLU A 161 -22.88 -18.55 -39.66
C GLU A 161 -21.92 -19.48 -38.88
N LYS A 162 -20.95 -20.10 -39.55
CA LYS A 162 -19.88 -20.86 -38.89
C LYS A 162 -19.04 -19.97 -37.96
N VAL A 163 -18.54 -18.85 -38.48
CA VAL A 163 -17.76 -17.87 -37.70
C VAL A 163 -18.58 -17.33 -36.51
N LYS A 164 -19.87 -17.05 -36.71
CA LYS A 164 -20.77 -16.60 -35.63
C LYS A 164 -20.88 -17.66 -34.52
N THR A 165 -21.02 -18.93 -34.89
CA THR A 165 -21.10 -20.04 -33.93
C THR A 165 -19.81 -20.16 -33.11
N GLU A 166 -18.65 -20.07 -33.77
CA GLU A 166 -17.34 -20.07 -33.09
C GLU A 166 -17.17 -18.87 -32.14
N LEU A 167 -17.60 -17.68 -32.55
CA LEU A 167 -17.55 -16.48 -31.70
C LEU A 167 -18.48 -16.59 -30.50
N THR A 168 -19.64 -17.23 -30.66
CA THR A 168 -20.58 -17.47 -29.57
C THR A 168 -19.97 -18.39 -28.53
N GLY A 169 -19.33 -19.50 -28.96
CA GLY A 169 -18.59 -20.38 -28.06
C GLY A 169 -17.44 -19.66 -27.33
N LYS A 170 -16.65 -18.85 -28.04
CA LYS A 170 -15.59 -18.03 -27.41
C LYS A 170 -16.13 -17.03 -26.40
N LYS A 171 -17.31 -16.45 -26.65
CA LYS A 171 -17.97 -15.54 -25.72
C LYS A 171 -18.36 -16.26 -24.42
N GLU A 172 -18.94 -17.45 -24.54
CA GLU A 172 -19.31 -18.29 -23.38
C GLU A 172 -18.07 -18.64 -22.55
N GLU A 173 -16.97 -19.08 -23.18
CA GLU A 173 -15.70 -19.34 -22.51
C GLU A 173 -15.16 -18.11 -21.76
N HIS A 174 -15.27 -16.92 -22.35
CA HIS A 174 -14.85 -15.68 -21.68
C HIS A 174 -15.77 -15.30 -20.52
N GLU A 175 -17.07 -15.54 -20.61
CA GLU A 175 -18.03 -15.30 -19.54
C GLU A 175 -17.79 -16.23 -18.35
N GLU A 176 -17.50 -17.52 -18.60
CA GLU A 176 -17.10 -18.48 -17.56
C GLU A 176 -15.79 -18.04 -16.87
N LEU A 177 -14.78 -17.68 -17.66
CA LEU A 177 -13.51 -17.17 -17.14
C LEU A 177 -13.69 -15.89 -16.30
N LEU A 178 -14.61 -15.01 -16.71
CA LEU A 178 -14.92 -13.79 -15.98
C LEU A 178 -15.50 -14.10 -14.59
N VAL A 179 -16.38 -15.10 -14.48
CA VAL A 179 -16.93 -15.53 -13.18
C VAL A 179 -15.82 -16.04 -12.26
N ILE A 180 -14.94 -16.91 -12.78
CA ILE A 180 -13.79 -17.43 -12.02
C ILE A 180 -12.91 -16.30 -11.50
N LYS A 181 -12.53 -15.36 -12.38
CA LYS A 181 -11.66 -14.22 -12.01
C LYS A 181 -12.32 -13.27 -11.01
N LYS A 182 -13.63 -13.07 -11.08
CA LYS A 182 -14.37 -12.27 -10.09
C LYS A 182 -14.40 -12.93 -8.71
N ASN A 183 -14.56 -14.26 -8.66
CA ASN A 183 -14.52 -14.99 -7.41
C ASN A 183 -13.13 -14.92 -6.78
N GLU A 184 -12.07 -15.14 -7.57
CA GLU A 184 -10.69 -14.97 -7.13
C GLU A 184 -10.43 -13.52 -6.64
N GLN A 185 -10.94 -12.50 -7.35
CA GLN A 185 -10.85 -11.11 -6.92
C GLN A 185 -11.53 -10.88 -5.57
N ALA A 186 -12.71 -11.46 -5.33
CA ALA A 186 -13.45 -11.32 -4.09
C ALA A 186 -12.74 -11.98 -2.91
N GLU A 187 -12.15 -13.16 -3.12
CA GLU A 187 -11.31 -13.86 -2.12
C GLU A 187 -10.10 -13.00 -1.74
N ILE A 188 -9.34 -12.51 -2.73
CA ILE A 188 -8.18 -11.63 -2.47
C ILE A 188 -8.60 -10.34 -1.74
N GLN A 189 -9.75 -9.76 -2.10
CA GLN A 189 -10.27 -8.58 -1.40
C GLN A 189 -10.62 -8.87 0.06
N GLN A 190 -11.12 -10.08 0.36
CA GLN A 190 -11.38 -10.48 1.74
C GLN A 190 -10.07 -10.65 2.51
N ASP A 191 -9.09 -11.33 1.93
CA ASP A 191 -7.76 -11.51 2.54
C ASP A 191 -7.13 -10.14 2.86
N VAL A 192 -7.17 -9.18 1.93
CA VAL A 192 -6.67 -7.81 2.15
C VAL A 192 -7.35 -7.13 3.35
N ARG A 193 -8.67 -7.30 3.53
CA ARG A 193 -9.40 -6.72 4.68
C ARG A 193 -8.98 -7.39 5.99
N GLU A 194 -8.86 -8.71 6.00
CA GLU A 194 -8.44 -9.47 7.19
C GLU A 194 -6.99 -9.12 7.60
N THR A 195 -6.09 -8.96 6.63
CA THR A 195 -4.72 -8.48 6.87
C THR A 195 -4.71 -7.05 7.42
N GLN A 196 -5.55 -6.15 6.92
CA GLN A 196 -5.67 -4.78 7.45
C GLN A 196 -6.17 -4.74 8.89
N ILE A 197 -7.14 -5.59 9.25
CA ILE A 197 -7.62 -5.73 10.64
C ILE A 197 -6.47 -6.23 11.53
N THR A 198 -5.77 -7.28 11.09
CA THR A 198 -4.61 -7.84 11.81
C THR A 198 -3.53 -6.78 12.05
N LEU A 199 -3.25 -5.95 11.03
CA LEU A 199 -2.28 -4.86 11.13
C LEU A 199 -2.70 -3.82 12.19
N ALA A 200 -3.97 -3.42 12.19
CA ALA A 200 -4.52 -2.50 13.20
C ALA A 200 -4.43 -3.07 14.63
N GLU A 201 -4.73 -4.36 14.80
CA GLU A 201 -4.60 -5.04 16.09
C GLU A 201 -3.14 -5.10 16.58
N ILE A 202 -2.19 -5.39 15.68
CA ILE A 202 -0.75 -5.37 16.00
C ILE A 202 -0.33 -3.97 16.45
N GLN A 203 -0.72 -2.93 15.72
CA GLN A 203 -0.44 -1.54 16.07
C GLN A 203 -1.03 -1.15 17.44
N GLN A 204 -2.25 -1.59 17.72
CA GLN A 204 -2.89 -1.35 19.02
C GLN A 204 -2.14 -2.05 20.17
N LYS A 205 -1.77 -3.32 19.98
CA LYS A 205 -0.98 -4.09 20.96
C LYS A 205 0.38 -3.44 21.19
N MET A 206 1.03 -2.98 20.13
CA MET A 206 2.28 -2.24 20.17
C MET A 206 2.17 -0.94 20.96
N SER A 207 1.13 -0.13 20.70
CA SER A 207 0.86 1.09 21.46
C SER A 207 0.66 0.80 22.96
N LYS A 208 -0.09 -0.26 23.29
CA LYS A 208 -0.30 -0.70 24.67
C LYS A 208 0.99 -1.18 25.34
N LEU A 209 1.83 -1.94 24.64
CA LEU A 209 3.13 -2.39 25.13
C LEU A 209 4.08 -1.21 25.36
N ARG A 210 4.14 -0.25 24.42
CA ARG A 210 4.93 0.99 24.56
C ARG A 210 4.44 1.85 25.72
N SER A 211 3.12 1.96 25.91
CA SER A 211 2.52 2.63 27.07
C SER A 211 2.87 1.93 28.39
N THR A 212 2.85 0.61 28.41
CA THR A 212 3.16 -0.21 29.61
C THR A 212 4.65 -0.09 29.94
N LEU A 213 5.52 -0.15 28.94
CA LEU A 213 6.95 0.10 29.08
C LEU A 213 7.21 1.51 29.61
N SER A 214 6.50 2.52 29.10
CA SER A 214 6.62 3.91 29.56
C SER A 214 6.18 4.08 31.02
N ALA A 215 5.09 3.42 31.44
CA ALA A 215 4.64 3.39 32.82
C ALA A 215 5.65 2.72 33.76
N PHE A 216 6.31 1.65 33.30
CA PHE A 216 7.34 0.92 34.05
C PHE A 216 8.65 1.72 34.22
N LEU A 217 8.95 2.63 33.28
CA LEU A 217 10.16 3.46 33.28
C LEU A 217 10.05 4.78 34.05
N GLY A 218 8.87 5.11 34.60
CA GLY A 218 8.76 5.98 35.77
C GLY A 218 8.55 7.49 35.55
N LYS A 219 8.14 7.98 34.37
CA LYS A 219 7.49 9.30 34.24
C LYS A 219 6.35 9.27 33.23
N SER A 220 5.12 9.37 33.73
CA SER A 220 3.89 9.45 32.95
C SER A 220 3.75 10.85 32.38
N PHE A 221 4.09 11.01 31.11
CA PHE A 221 3.65 12.16 30.32
C PHE A 221 2.90 11.64 29.09
N THR A 222 1.79 12.26 28.75
CA THR A 222 0.99 11.91 27.56
C THR A 222 1.59 12.53 26.30
N ILE A 223 1.10 12.13 25.12
CA ILE A 223 1.46 12.82 23.87
C ILE A 223 1.06 14.30 23.94
N ASP A 224 -0.09 14.61 24.55
CA ASP A 224 -0.58 15.99 24.68
C ASP A 224 0.36 16.85 25.53
N ASP A 225 0.96 16.28 26.58
CA ASP A 225 1.98 16.97 27.38
C ASP A 225 3.21 17.31 26.53
N VAL A 226 3.64 16.38 25.66
CA VAL A 226 4.77 16.61 24.75
C VAL A 226 4.44 17.67 23.70
N VAL A 227 3.26 17.58 23.06
CA VAL A 227 2.78 18.54 22.06
C VAL A 227 2.71 19.95 22.66
N LYS A 228 2.23 20.07 23.89
CA LYS A 228 2.17 21.33 24.63
C LYS A 228 3.56 21.92 24.85
N GLU A 229 4.51 21.14 25.38
CA GLU A 229 5.85 21.63 25.67
C GLU A 229 6.70 21.89 24.41
N VAL A 230 6.49 21.11 23.33
CA VAL A 230 7.08 21.40 22.01
C VAL A 230 6.53 22.69 21.42
N THR A 231 5.22 22.93 21.51
CA THR A 231 4.60 24.19 21.07
C THR A 231 5.14 25.37 21.88
N TYR A 232 5.29 25.22 23.20
CA TYR A 232 5.89 26.22 24.06
C TYR A 232 7.34 26.55 23.68
N ALA A 233 8.17 25.52 23.51
CA ALA A 233 9.57 25.68 23.13
C ALA A 233 9.72 26.30 21.74
N SER A 234 8.89 25.90 20.77
CA SER A 234 8.83 26.49 19.44
C SER A 234 8.52 27.99 19.52
N GLY A 235 7.49 28.39 20.28
CA GLY A 235 7.13 29.81 20.46
C GLY A 235 8.23 30.65 21.12
N LYS A 236 9.08 30.07 21.97
CA LYS A 236 10.21 30.78 22.61
C LYS A 236 11.45 30.90 21.72
N THR A 237 11.63 29.97 20.79
CA THR A 237 12.89 29.83 20.04
C THR A 237 12.77 30.19 18.58
N GLY A 238 11.59 30.00 17.97
CA GLY A 238 11.37 30.07 16.53
C GLY A 238 11.73 28.78 15.79
N VAL A 239 12.16 27.73 16.51
CA VAL A 239 12.41 26.41 15.89
C VAL A 239 11.08 25.74 15.61
N ARG A 240 10.96 25.14 14.42
CA ARG A 240 9.73 24.52 13.93
C ARG A 240 9.30 23.33 14.79
N LYS A 241 7.99 23.21 15.08
CA LYS A 241 7.43 22.20 15.99
C LYS A 241 7.73 20.77 15.53
N GLU A 242 7.48 20.46 14.27
CA GLU A 242 7.67 19.10 13.75
C GLU A 242 9.16 18.72 13.71
N PHE A 243 10.06 19.69 13.57
CA PHE A 243 11.50 19.46 13.69
C PHE A 243 11.90 19.16 15.15
N LEU A 244 11.40 19.91 16.12
CA LEU A 244 11.62 19.61 17.55
C LEU A 244 11.06 18.22 17.92
N PHE A 245 9.87 17.88 17.43
CA PHE A 245 9.24 16.59 17.67
C PHE A 245 10.08 15.44 17.09
N ALA A 246 10.59 15.60 15.87
CA ALA A 246 11.44 14.61 15.21
C ALA A 246 12.78 14.38 15.93
N VAL A 247 13.42 15.45 16.43
CA VAL A 247 14.65 15.30 17.23
C VAL A 247 14.32 14.58 18.53
N LEU A 248 13.25 14.98 19.22
CA LEU A 248 12.86 14.37 20.49
C LEU A 248 12.49 12.89 20.36
N ASP A 249 11.76 12.53 19.31
CA ASP A 249 11.45 11.14 18.95
C ASP A 249 12.75 10.36 18.74
N LYS A 250 13.66 10.91 17.92
CA LYS A 250 14.94 10.26 17.62
C LYS A 250 15.82 10.04 18.84
N GLU A 251 15.79 10.96 19.80
CA GLU A 251 16.60 10.87 21.02
C GLU A 251 16.01 9.94 22.08
N THR A 252 14.68 9.94 22.26
CA THR A 252 14.07 9.38 23.47
C THR A 252 12.67 8.81 23.28
N ASP A 253 12.19 8.64 22.05
CA ASP A 253 10.77 8.33 21.80
C ASP A 253 9.87 9.34 22.54
N LEU A 254 10.07 10.63 22.23
CA LEU A 254 9.26 11.74 22.77
C LEU A 254 9.41 11.95 24.28
N GLY A 255 10.59 11.70 24.83
CA GLY A 255 10.91 11.85 26.24
C GLY A 255 10.58 10.63 27.10
N ARG A 256 10.03 9.57 26.52
CA ARG A 256 9.61 8.35 27.22
C ARG A 256 10.79 7.48 27.64
N PHE A 257 11.87 7.52 26.88
CA PHE A 257 13.08 6.74 27.13
C PHE A 257 14.30 7.65 27.30
N THR A 258 14.57 8.11 28.51
CA THR A 258 15.72 8.99 28.80
C THR A 258 17.05 8.23 29.02
N GLY A 259 17.14 6.99 28.53
CA GLY A 259 18.32 6.12 28.61
C GLY A 259 18.09 4.81 29.37
N GLY A 260 18.93 3.81 29.10
CA GLY A 260 18.85 2.47 29.71
C GLY A 260 19.93 2.16 30.74
N CYS A 261 21.07 2.88 30.67
CA CYS A 261 22.23 2.59 31.49
C CYS A 261 22.19 3.39 32.80
N THR A 262 22.71 2.77 33.87
CA THR A 262 23.01 3.49 35.10
C THR A 262 24.33 4.24 34.95
N TYR A 263 24.58 5.16 35.88
CA TYR A 263 25.85 5.89 35.99
C TYR A 263 27.08 4.97 35.76
N LYS A 264 27.13 3.80 36.41
CA LYS A 264 28.26 2.85 36.35
C LYS A 264 28.46 2.23 34.95
N ASN A 265 27.36 1.97 34.23
CA ASN A 265 27.39 1.21 32.98
C ASN A 265 27.43 2.11 31.73
N SER A 266 27.26 3.42 31.92
CA SER A 266 27.23 4.40 30.83
C SER A 266 28.59 4.58 30.14
N LYS A 267 29.70 4.22 30.80
CA LYS A 267 31.07 4.54 30.35
C LYS A 267 31.26 6.02 30.00
N MET A 268 30.48 6.91 30.61
CA MET A 268 30.60 8.35 30.37
C MET A 268 31.98 8.83 30.86
N GLY A 269 32.61 9.78 30.15
CA GLY A 269 33.94 10.25 30.53
C GLY A 269 33.96 10.91 31.92
N ALA A 270 35.10 10.83 32.63
CA ALA A 270 35.26 11.29 34.02
C ALA A 270 34.76 12.73 34.30
N THR A 271 34.94 13.64 33.34
CA THR A 271 34.42 15.01 33.44
C THR A 271 32.89 15.03 33.48
N ASN A 272 32.24 14.28 32.59
CA ASN A 272 30.77 14.19 32.56
C ASN A 272 30.24 13.44 33.78
N GLU A 273 30.95 12.44 34.30
CA GLU A 273 30.58 11.76 35.55
C GLU A 273 30.49 12.72 36.74
N LYS A 274 31.51 13.59 36.89
CA LYS A 274 31.54 14.57 37.98
C LYS A 274 30.42 15.59 37.84
N ILE A 275 30.19 16.08 36.63
CA ILE A 275 29.14 17.05 36.34
C ILE A 275 27.76 16.42 36.56
N PHE A 276 27.54 15.19 36.10
CA PHE A 276 26.28 14.47 36.26
C PHE A 276 25.90 14.29 37.74
N LYS A 277 26.87 13.94 38.59
CA LYS A 277 26.66 13.89 40.05
C LYS A 277 26.20 15.24 40.59
N GLY A 278 26.92 16.32 40.25
CA GLY A 278 26.55 17.67 40.68
C GLY A 278 25.13 18.07 40.25
N ILE A 279 24.74 17.78 39.00
CA ILE A 279 23.38 18.04 38.52
C ILE A 279 22.33 17.24 39.31
N CYS A 280 22.62 15.98 39.59
CA CYS A 280 21.71 15.15 40.40
C CYS A 280 21.59 15.69 41.83
N ASP A 281 22.70 16.06 42.45
CA ASP A 281 22.74 16.62 43.80
C ASP A 281 21.96 17.94 43.86
N ASP A 282 22.15 18.84 42.89
CA ASP A 282 21.43 20.12 42.78
C ASP A 282 19.91 19.93 42.62
N LEU A 283 19.49 18.85 41.97
CA LEU A 283 18.07 18.50 41.75
C LEU A 283 17.50 17.56 42.82
N GLY A 284 18.31 17.13 43.79
CA GLY A 284 17.90 16.18 44.82
C GLY A 284 17.65 14.75 44.31
N TYR A 285 18.27 14.35 43.21
CA TYR A 285 18.18 13.00 42.65
C TYR A 285 19.33 12.09 43.12
N ASP A 286 19.03 10.80 43.30
CA ASP A 286 20.08 9.79 43.48
C ASP A 286 20.72 9.44 42.13
N TYR A 287 21.91 9.98 41.88
CA TYR A 287 22.65 9.78 40.62
C TYR A 287 22.87 8.31 40.27
N LYS A 288 22.85 7.39 41.24
CA LYS A 288 23.01 5.94 40.98
C LYS A 288 21.77 5.33 40.34
N LYS A 289 20.60 5.91 40.60
CA LYS A 289 19.30 5.46 40.09
C LYS A 289 18.91 6.15 38.79
N MET A 290 19.43 7.35 38.55
CA MET A 290 19.17 8.09 37.33
C MET A 290 19.72 7.36 36.10
N LYS A 291 18.87 7.25 35.08
CA LYS A 291 19.21 6.63 33.80
C LYS A 291 19.79 7.63 32.81
N VAL A 292 20.72 7.13 32.01
CA VAL A 292 21.44 7.86 30.95
C VAL A 292 21.62 6.95 29.74
N SER A 293 22.02 7.52 28.59
CA SER A 293 22.33 6.74 27.40
C SER A 293 23.43 5.70 27.67
N CYS A 294 23.25 4.54 27.05
CA CYS A 294 24.28 3.52 27.01
C CYS A 294 25.35 3.87 25.97
N PRO A 295 26.59 3.40 26.15
CA PRO A 295 27.63 3.60 25.15
C PRO A 295 27.28 2.86 23.86
N LEU A 296 27.46 3.55 22.72
CA LEU A 296 27.43 2.91 21.40
C LEU A 296 28.74 2.12 21.19
N SER A 297 28.75 1.18 20.24
CA SER A 297 29.93 0.35 19.92
C SER A 297 31.20 1.15 19.60
N TYR A 298 31.05 2.42 19.22
CA TYR A 298 32.11 3.34 18.83
C TYR A 298 32.18 4.62 19.69
N GLY A 299 31.54 4.65 20.86
CA GLY A 299 31.41 5.89 21.64
C GLY A 299 31.26 5.73 23.15
N ILE A 300 31.09 6.87 23.81
CA ILE A 300 30.75 6.96 25.23
C ILE A 300 29.23 7.14 25.38
N GLY A 301 28.65 6.63 26.46
CA GLY A 301 27.28 6.96 26.86
C GLY A 301 27.24 8.16 27.80
N GLY A 302 26.12 8.31 28.50
CA GLY A 302 25.97 9.32 29.56
C GLY A 302 25.14 10.54 29.18
N ALA A 303 24.52 10.56 28.00
CA ALA A 303 23.52 11.56 27.68
C ALA A 303 22.29 11.39 28.60
N MET A 304 21.75 12.49 29.10
CA MET A 304 20.76 12.49 30.17
C MET A 304 19.52 13.29 29.79
N GLY A 305 18.42 12.99 30.47
CA GLY A 305 17.19 13.76 30.35
C GLY A 305 16.38 13.48 29.10
N VAL A 306 15.28 14.23 28.99
CA VAL A 306 14.24 14.11 27.95
C VAL A 306 14.81 14.34 26.54
N ALA A 307 15.88 15.09 26.40
CA ALA A 307 16.48 15.37 25.10
C ALA A 307 17.90 14.79 24.93
N GLN A 308 18.34 13.89 25.82
CA GLN A 308 19.68 13.28 25.76
C GLN A 308 20.83 14.30 25.64
N PHE A 309 20.88 15.26 26.57
CA PHE A 309 22.03 16.16 26.66
C PHE A 309 23.22 15.50 27.34
N MET A 310 24.43 15.73 26.84
CA MET A 310 25.63 15.43 27.64
C MET A 310 25.67 16.34 28.88
N PRO A 311 26.10 15.85 30.07
CA PRO A 311 26.17 16.66 31.29
C PRO A 311 26.91 17.98 31.12
N SER A 312 28.08 17.96 30.46
CA SER A 312 28.86 19.15 30.15
C SER A 312 28.15 20.14 29.23
N THR A 313 27.29 19.65 28.34
CA THR A 313 26.48 20.52 27.48
C THR A 313 25.39 21.18 28.29
N TRP A 314 24.68 20.44 29.15
CA TRP A 314 23.60 20.98 29.96
C TRP A 314 24.04 22.15 30.85
N ILE A 315 25.15 21.98 31.58
CA ILE A 315 25.68 23.01 32.49
C ILE A 315 26.37 24.17 31.76
N ASN A 316 26.48 24.12 30.43
CA ASN A 316 27.05 25.23 29.68
C ASN A 316 26.26 26.51 30.03
N PRO A 317 26.92 27.64 30.34
CA PRO A 317 26.24 28.88 30.70
C PRO A 317 25.20 29.36 29.69
N LYS A 318 25.26 28.88 28.45
CA LYS A 318 24.28 29.17 27.39
C LYS A 318 22.95 28.41 27.55
N TYR A 319 22.90 27.31 28.31
CA TYR A 319 21.74 26.43 28.39
C TYR A 319 21.09 26.44 29.78
N ALA A 320 21.58 25.70 30.79
CA ALA A 320 20.86 25.57 32.07
C ALA A 320 20.43 26.92 32.71
N PRO A 321 21.27 27.97 32.75
CA PRO A 321 20.83 29.29 33.24
C PRO A 321 19.76 29.96 32.37
N ARG A 322 19.88 29.83 31.04
CA ARG A 322 18.91 30.39 30.07
C ARG A 322 17.57 29.68 30.14
N ILE A 323 17.58 28.36 30.32
CA ILE A 323 16.38 27.54 30.54
C ILE A 323 15.71 27.99 31.84
N ALA A 324 16.45 28.04 32.95
CA ALA A 324 15.94 28.48 34.24
C ALA A 324 15.32 29.90 34.18
N ALA A 325 15.94 30.81 33.43
CA ALA A 325 15.42 32.17 33.23
C ALA A 325 14.09 32.20 32.45
N ILE A 326 13.91 31.31 31.47
CA ILE A 326 12.70 31.25 30.64
C ILE A 326 11.58 30.45 31.31
N THR A 327 11.89 29.34 31.99
CA THR A 327 10.88 28.43 32.55
C THR A 327 10.52 28.74 33.99
N GLY A 328 11.40 29.44 34.71
CA GLY A 328 11.30 29.72 36.14
C GLY A 328 11.86 28.62 37.04
N ASN A 329 12.27 27.47 36.49
CA ASN A 329 12.76 26.34 37.27
C ASN A 329 14.22 26.56 37.69
N LYS A 330 14.49 26.51 39.00
CA LYS A 330 15.81 26.74 39.60
C LYS A 330 16.12 25.64 40.62
N PRO A 331 17.03 24.69 40.32
CA PRO A 331 17.77 24.53 39.07
C PRO A 331 16.92 23.96 37.92
N ALA A 332 17.32 24.23 36.67
CA ALA A 332 16.67 23.65 35.49
C ALA A 332 16.86 22.13 35.47
N ASN A 333 15.79 21.40 35.14
CA ASN A 333 15.73 19.94 35.29
C ASN A 333 15.72 19.24 33.92
N PRO A 334 16.80 18.56 33.51
CA PRO A 334 16.87 17.92 32.18
C PRO A 334 15.89 16.77 32.00
N TRP A 335 15.32 16.22 33.08
CA TRP A 335 14.28 15.18 33.05
C TRP A 335 12.85 15.75 33.18
N SER A 336 12.68 17.07 33.12
CA SER A 336 11.37 17.71 32.94
C SER A 336 11.12 17.91 31.45
N LEU A 337 9.90 17.62 30.97
CA LEU A 337 9.54 17.88 29.56
C LEU A 337 9.79 19.34 29.19
N LYS A 338 9.30 20.27 30.01
CA LYS A 338 9.40 21.72 29.78
C LYS A 338 10.84 22.19 29.63
N ASP A 339 11.71 21.85 30.60
CA ASP A 339 13.10 22.30 30.60
C ASP A 339 13.95 21.56 29.56
N GLY A 340 13.74 20.25 29.42
CA GLY A 340 14.49 19.41 28.48
C GLY A 340 14.21 19.77 27.02
N ILE A 341 12.93 19.88 26.65
CA ILE A 341 12.52 20.26 25.28
C ILE A 341 12.91 21.70 24.99
N LEU A 342 12.78 22.63 25.94
CA LEU A 342 13.28 23.99 25.76
C LEU A 342 14.80 24.01 25.57
N GLY A 343 15.55 23.25 26.35
CA GLY A 343 17.01 23.14 26.19
C GLY A 343 17.40 22.64 24.80
N MET A 344 16.70 21.62 24.30
CA MET A 344 16.88 21.09 22.95
C MET A 344 16.61 22.16 21.89
N ALA A 345 15.48 22.87 22.00
CA ALA A 345 15.12 23.94 21.07
C ALA A 345 16.14 25.08 21.07
N LEU A 346 16.65 25.46 22.25
CA LEU A 346 17.70 26.48 22.37
C LEU A 346 19.02 26.03 21.72
N TYR A 347 19.42 24.77 21.91
CA TYR A 347 20.60 24.23 21.25
C TYR A 347 20.45 24.26 19.73
N LEU A 348 19.32 23.75 19.21
CA LEU A 348 19.06 23.69 17.77
C LEU A 348 19.03 25.10 17.15
N LYS A 349 18.41 26.06 17.83
CA LYS A 349 18.43 27.47 17.44
C LYS A 349 19.85 28.01 17.36
N ASP A 350 20.67 27.79 18.38
CA ASP A 350 22.06 28.29 18.41
C ASP A 350 22.93 27.64 17.29
N LYS A 351 22.44 26.58 16.64
CA LYS A 351 23.01 25.96 15.43
C LYS A 351 22.30 26.34 14.12
N GLY A 352 21.39 27.30 14.15
CA GLY A 352 20.67 27.81 12.97
C GLY A 352 19.41 27.02 12.59
N GLY A 353 18.94 26.11 13.45
CA GLY A 353 17.75 25.29 13.23
C GLY A 353 16.43 26.07 13.35
N ASP A 354 16.46 27.36 13.70
CA ASP A 354 15.31 28.27 13.60
C ASP A 354 14.99 28.67 12.16
N LYS A 355 15.87 28.33 11.20
CA LYS A 355 15.61 28.42 9.77
C LYS A 355 15.53 27.01 9.18
N LYS A 356 14.53 26.76 8.34
CA LYS A 356 14.34 25.46 7.67
C LYS A 356 15.59 24.98 6.91
N SER A 357 16.34 25.90 6.30
CA SER A 357 17.60 25.58 5.61
C SER A 357 18.73 25.14 6.54
N GLY A 358 18.64 25.47 7.84
CA GLY A 358 19.64 25.13 8.85
C GLY A 358 19.28 23.89 9.69
N GLU A 359 18.06 23.36 9.60
CA GLU A 359 17.59 22.20 10.40
C GLU A 359 18.53 20.99 10.26
N HIS A 360 18.98 20.70 9.03
CA HIS A 360 19.86 19.55 8.78
C HIS A 360 21.21 19.70 9.48
N THR A 361 21.84 20.87 9.37
CA THR A 361 23.10 21.18 10.05
C THR A 361 22.94 21.18 11.56
N ALA A 362 21.82 21.73 12.07
CA ALA A 362 21.52 21.74 13.49
C ALA A 362 21.33 20.32 14.06
N ALA A 363 20.63 19.43 13.33
CA ALA A 363 20.48 18.03 13.72
C ALA A 363 21.82 17.26 13.72
N ALA A 364 22.65 17.46 12.70
CA ALA A 364 23.99 16.87 12.66
C ALA A 364 24.86 17.34 13.84
N ALA A 365 24.76 18.63 14.19
CA ALA A 365 25.47 19.21 15.32
C ALA A 365 24.93 18.69 16.67
N TYR A 366 23.62 18.47 16.77
CA TYR A 366 23.00 17.91 17.97
C TYR A 366 23.60 16.54 18.32
N HIS A 367 23.73 15.66 17.32
CA HIS A 367 24.25 14.31 17.52
C HIS A 367 25.78 14.26 17.69
N CYS A 368 26.53 15.08 16.93
CA CYS A 368 27.99 14.93 16.82
C CYS A 368 28.83 16.10 17.31
N GLY A 369 28.21 17.19 17.78
CA GLY A 369 28.92 18.40 18.16
C GLY A 369 29.49 19.15 16.95
N SER A 370 30.81 19.26 16.86
CA SER A 370 31.49 20.13 15.86
C SER A 370 31.93 19.41 14.58
N ASN A 371 32.10 18.09 14.58
CA ASN A 371 32.57 17.34 13.41
C ASN A 371 31.39 16.79 12.61
N LEU A 372 30.81 17.66 11.78
CA LEU A 372 29.54 17.39 11.10
C LEU A 372 29.65 16.48 9.89
N SER A 373 30.83 16.39 9.26
CA SER A 373 31.00 15.67 7.99
C SER A 373 31.01 14.15 8.11
N ARG A 374 31.04 13.60 9.34
CA ARG A 374 31.02 12.15 9.56
C ARG A 374 29.68 11.57 9.11
N THR A 375 29.72 10.43 8.43
CA THR A 375 28.55 9.73 7.89
C THR A 375 27.47 9.48 8.94
N VAL A 376 27.84 9.11 10.17
CA VAL A 376 26.88 8.88 11.27
C VAL A 376 26.06 10.12 11.62
N CYS A 377 26.67 11.31 11.56
CA CYS A 377 26.00 12.59 11.85
C CYS A 377 25.05 12.97 10.72
N GLN A 378 25.50 12.76 9.48
CA GLN A 378 24.70 13.00 8.28
C GLN A 378 23.49 12.06 8.23
N ASN A 379 23.69 10.77 8.56
CA ASN A 379 22.60 9.79 8.63
C ASN A 379 21.57 10.15 9.71
N TYR A 380 22.04 10.52 10.91
CA TYR A 380 21.16 11.02 11.97
C TYR A 380 20.33 12.22 11.49
N ALA A 381 20.99 13.23 10.91
CA ALA A 381 20.32 14.43 10.41
C ALA A 381 19.30 14.11 9.31
N ASN A 382 19.65 13.23 8.36
CA ASN A 382 18.74 12.77 7.31
C ASN A 382 17.50 12.08 7.90
N SER A 383 17.66 11.23 8.91
CA SER A 383 16.54 10.59 9.60
C SER A 383 15.61 11.63 10.24
N VAL A 384 16.16 12.57 11.03
CA VAL A 384 15.38 13.62 11.68
C VAL A 384 14.63 14.48 10.67
N ILE A 385 15.29 14.91 9.59
CA ILE A 385 14.63 15.71 8.55
C ILE A 385 13.52 14.93 7.86
N SER A 386 13.73 13.63 7.60
CA SER A 386 12.70 12.75 7.05
C SER A 386 11.50 12.65 7.99
N TRP A 387 11.74 12.36 9.27
CA TRP A 387 10.68 12.22 10.29
C TRP A 387 9.92 13.52 10.50
N SER A 388 10.59 14.67 10.44
CA SER A 388 9.97 16.00 10.62
C SER A 388 8.92 16.39 9.57
N LYS A 389 8.77 15.59 8.49
CA LYS A 389 7.72 15.76 7.48
C LYS A 389 6.43 15.01 7.81
N GLY A 390 6.47 14.14 8.84
CA GLY A 390 5.36 13.25 9.19
C GLY A 390 4.59 13.63 10.45
N TYR A 391 4.92 14.76 11.10
CA TYR A 391 4.27 15.20 12.34
C TYR A 391 3.28 16.35 12.16
N ASP A 392 2.93 16.70 10.91
CA ASP A 392 1.99 17.79 10.62
C ASP A 392 0.63 17.54 11.29
N ASP A 393 0.19 16.28 11.44
CA ASP A 393 -1.10 15.93 12.04
C ASP A 393 -1.17 16.08 13.57
N TYR A 394 -0.06 16.38 14.24
CA TYR A 394 -0.01 16.56 15.71
C TYR A 394 -0.16 18.01 16.16
N PHE A 395 -0.20 18.99 15.23
CA PHE A 395 -0.15 20.43 15.53
C PHE A 395 -1.07 21.25 14.65
#